data_AF-A0A1T5NNS9-F1
#
_entry.id   AF-A0A1T5NNS9-F1
#
_cell.length_a   1.000
_cell.length_b   1.000
_cell.length_c   1.000
_cell.angle_alpha   90.00
_cell.angle_beta   90.00
_cell.angle_gamma   90.00
#
_symmetry.space_group_name_H-M   'P 1'
#
loop_
_entity.id
_entity.type
_entity.pdbx_description
1 polymer ?
#
loop_
_entity_poly.entity_id
_entity_poly.type
_entity_poly.pdbx_seq_one_letter_code
_entity_poly.pdbx_strand_id
1 'polypeptide(L)'
;MQRTLLLLPVLILSCKQPATKTPQEAASVTETQAVPVPFTVISGNINSDSAVFEAAGITAAIANSGTGMQTIHITREGKRLINYMRAIDSTAKAIPVPQLIITGTDTVVGLSTAPAAAPNIFFKIKNNKATYIKTGNASKETAPDTIKKAPADAGAL
;
A
#
# COMPACT_ATOMS: atom_id res chain seq x y z
N MET A 1 -14.63 76.39 -8.00
CA MET A 1 -15.34 76.69 -6.73
C MET A 1 -16.72 76.04 -6.78
N GLN A 2 -17.21 75.57 -5.60
CA GLN A 2 -18.60 75.18 -5.24
C GLN A 2 -19.24 74.01 -6.03
N ARG A 3 -19.51 72.82 -5.44
CA ARG A 3 -20.40 72.42 -4.31
C ARG A 3 -21.88 72.76 -4.49
N THR A 4 -22.71 71.75 -4.76
CA THR A 4 -23.95 71.34 -4.04
C THR A 4 -24.55 70.14 -4.81
N LEU A 5 -24.69 68.90 -4.31
CA LEU A 5 -25.38 68.35 -3.15
C LEU A 5 -26.91 68.36 -3.31
N LEU A 6 -27.50 67.19 -3.61
CA LEU A 6 -28.78 66.75 -3.04
C LEU A 6 -29.07 65.26 -3.30
N LEU A 7 -29.38 64.58 -2.21
CA LEU A 7 -29.90 63.22 -2.11
C LEU A 7 -31.31 63.12 -2.72
N LEU A 8 -31.75 61.90 -3.11
CA LEU A 8 -32.72 61.05 -2.38
C LEU A 8 -33.07 59.78 -3.23
N PRO A 9 -33.85 58.80 -2.74
CA PRO A 9 -33.47 57.39 -2.61
C PRO A 9 -34.22 56.47 -3.61
N VAL A 10 -34.32 55.17 -3.30
CA VAL A 10 -35.29 54.18 -3.84
C VAL A 10 -34.75 53.31 -4.98
N LEU A 11 -34.33 52.07 -4.67
CA LEU A 11 -35.17 50.88 -4.85
C LEU A 11 -34.42 49.62 -4.41
N ILE A 12 -34.93 49.02 -3.35
CA ILE A 12 -34.65 47.66 -2.91
C ILE A 12 -35.30 46.76 -3.96
N LEU A 13 -34.52 46.12 -4.84
CA LEU A 13 -35.03 45.02 -5.66
C LEU A 13 -34.13 43.80 -5.49
N SER A 14 -34.65 42.89 -4.66
CA SER A 14 -34.24 41.51 -4.49
C SER A 14 -33.89 40.83 -5.81
N CYS A 15 -32.62 40.51 -6.04
CA CYS A 15 -32.26 39.34 -6.83
C CYS A 15 -31.93 38.21 -5.85
N LYS A 16 -32.98 37.48 -5.42
CA LYS A 16 -32.80 36.09 -5.00
C LYS A 16 -32.39 35.31 -6.25
N GLN A 17 -31.09 35.24 -6.55
CA GLN A 17 -30.59 34.20 -7.43
C GLN A 17 -30.66 32.89 -6.64
N PRO A 18 -31.50 31.91 -7.02
CA PRO A 18 -31.28 30.55 -6.57
C PRO A 18 -29.92 30.13 -7.13
N ALA A 19 -28.94 29.97 -6.23
CA ALA A 19 -27.75 29.21 -6.54
C ALA A 19 -28.20 27.79 -6.83
N THR A 20 -28.40 27.47 -8.11
CA THR A 20 -28.55 26.11 -8.59
C THR A 20 -27.25 25.40 -8.21
N LYS A 21 -27.27 24.71 -7.07
CA LYS A 21 -26.23 23.74 -6.74
C LYS A 21 -26.37 22.64 -7.78
N THR A 22 -25.60 22.75 -8.85
CA THR A 22 -25.28 21.60 -9.69
C THR A 22 -24.81 20.51 -8.72
N PRO A 23 -25.45 19.34 -8.66
CA PRO A 23 -24.86 18.22 -7.97
C PRO A 23 -23.52 17.99 -8.68
N GLN A 24 -22.44 18.32 -7.99
CA GLN A 24 -21.13 17.80 -8.36
C GLN A 24 -21.27 16.30 -8.17
N GLU A 25 -21.66 15.64 -9.25
CA GLU A 25 -21.59 14.19 -9.39
C GLU A 25 -20.17 13.85 -8.99
N ALA A 26 -20.05 13.29 -7.77
CA ALA A 26 -18.79 12.78 -7.29
C ALA A 26 -18.35 11.81 -8.37
N ALA A 27 -17.26 12.15 -9.07
CA ALA A 27 -16.65 11.24 -10.01
C ALA A 27 -16.53 9.92 -9.27
N SER A 28 -17.31 8.93 -9.70
CA SER A 28 -17.22 7.58 -9.18
C SER A 28 -15.82 7.13 -9.53
N VAL A 29 -14.89 7.30 -8.60
CA VAL A 29 -13.57 6.70 -8.68
C VAL A 29 -13.86 5.22 -8.62
N THR A 30 -13.94 4.59 -9.79
CA THR A 30 -13.94 3.15 -9.90
C THR A 30 -12.63 2.72 -9.27
N GLU A 31 -12.67 2.33 -7.99
CA GLU A 31 -11.56 1.66 -7.33
C GLU A 31 -11.25 0.45 -8.20
N THR A 32 -10.19 0.55 -8.99
CA THR A 32 -9.69 -0.57 -9.77
C THR A 32 -9.17 -1.55 -8.73
N GLN A 33 -10.01 -2.53 -8.38
CA GLN A 33 -9.65 -3.55 -7.43
C GLN A 33 -8.48 -4.33 -8.01
N ALA A 34 -7.32 -4.25 -7.36
CA ALA A 34 -6.12 -4.92 -7.84
C ALA A 34 -6.34 -6.43 -7.83
N VAL A 35 -6.17 -7.07 -8.97
CA VAL A 35 -6.30 -8.53 -9.11
C VAL A 35 -4.96 -9.16 -8.71
N PRO A 36 -4.92 -10.02 -7.68
CA PRO A 36 -3.69 -10.72 -7.31
C PRO A 36 -3.24 -11.68 -8.42
N VAL A 37 -1.97 -11.61 -8.79
CA VAL A 37 -1.31 -12.54 -9.72
C VAL A 37 -0.61 -13.62 -8.90
N PRO A 38 -0.89 -14.90 -9.12
CA PRO A 38 -0.23 -15.98 -8.40
C PRO A 38 1.24 -16.08 -8.82
N PHE A 39 2.11 -16.43 -7.86
CA PHE A 39 3.46 -16.85 -8.22
C PHE A 39 3.47 -18.30 -8.71
N THR A 40 4.35 -18.58 -9.66
CA THR A 40 4.64 -19.94 -10.11
C THR A 40 5.69 -20.57 -9.20
N VAL A 41 5.54 -21.84 -8.85
CA VAL A 41 6.57 -22.59 -8.12
C VAL A 41 7.71 -22.93 -9.06
N ILE A 42 8.93 -22.52 -8.73
CA ILE A 42 10.15 -22.81 -9.50
C ILE A 42 10.90 -24.00 -8.92
N SER A 43 10.89 -24.16 -7.59
CA SER A 43 11.47 -25.33 -6.92
C SER A 43 10.86 -25.55 -5.53
N GLY A 44 11.00 -26.76 -5.02
CA GLY A 44 10.41 -27.17 -3.75
C GLY A 44 8.91 -27.36 -3.82
N ASN A 45 8.25 -27.40 -2.66
CA ASN A 45 6.79 -27.48 -2.57
C ASN A 45 6.27 -26.88 -1.25
N ILE A 46 4.98 -26.56 -1.19
CA ILE A 46 4.37 -25.91 -0.01
C ILE A 46 4.38 -26.76 1.27
N ASN A 47 4.58 -28.07 1.14
CA ASN A 47 4.62 -29.04 2.23
C ASN A 47 6.07 -29.43 2.60
N SER A 48 7.07 -28.77 2.01
CA SER A 48 8.49 -29.00 2.29
C SER A 48 9.06 -27.90 3.18
N ASP A 49 10.30 -28.07 3.62
CA ASP A 49 10.98 -27.06 4.42
C ASP A 49 11.36 -25.81 3.63
N SER A 50 11.34 -25.84 2.29
CA SER A 50 11.62 -24.67 1.48
C SER A 50 10.99 -24.71 0.10
N ALA A 51 10.53 -23.56 -0.39
CA ALA A 51 10.10 -23.40 -1.77
C ALA A 51 10.54 -22.06 -2.35
N VAL A 52 10.74 -22.04 -3.67
CA VAL A 52 11.06 -20.85 -4.44
C VAL A 52 9.94 -20.60 -5.44
N PHE A 53 9.47 -19.37 -5.47
CA PHE A 53 8.37 -18.93 -6.30
C PHE A 53 8.79 -17.74 -7.15
N GLU A 54 8.20 -17.57 -8.34
CA GLU A 54 8.45 -16.43 -9.20
C GLU A 54 7.18 -15.84 -9.84
N ALA A 55 7.12 -14.52 -9.91
CA ALA A 55 6.15 -13.76 -10.70
C ALA A 55 6.76 -12.44 -11.18
N ALA A 56 6.63 -12.13 -12.47
CA ALA A 56 7.04 -10.85 -13.06
C ALA A 56 8.47 -10.39 -12.66
N GLY A 57 9.44 -11.32 -12.72
CA GLY A 57 10.84 -11.05 -12.36
C GLY A 57 11.11 -10.85 -10.86
N ILE A 58 10.10 -11.05 -10.01
CA ILE A 58 10.21 -11.08 -8.55
C ILE A 58 10.25 -12.54 -8.10
N THR A 59 11.26 -12.89 -7.32
CA THR A 59 11.41 -14.21 -6.72
C THR A 59 11.15 -14.12 -5.23
N ALA A 60 10.36 -15.05 -4.69
CA ALA A 60 10.17 -15.24 -3.27
C ALA A 60 10.71 -16.63 -2.89
N ALA A 61 11.81 -16.69 -2.16
CA ALA A 61 12.35 -17.91 -1.59
C ALA A 61 11.99 -17.96 -0.11
N ILE A 62 11.33 -19.03 0.31
CA ILE A 62 10.80 -19.17 1.67
C ILE A 62 11.33 -20.48 2.23
N ALA A 63 11.88 -20.43 3.44
CA ALA A 63 12.44 -21.58 4.12
C ALA A 63 12.01 -21.60 5.59
N ASN A 64 11.49 -22.74 6.03
CA ASN A 64 11.24 -23.08 7.41
C ASN A 64 12.46 -23.79 7.98
N SER A 65 12.86 -23.40 9.17
CA SER A 65 13.90 -24.07 9.94
C SER A 65 13.27 -24.99 10.98
N GLY A 66 13.99 -26.05 11.35
CA GLY A 66 13.54 -27.03 12.35
C GLY A 66 13.19 -26.41 13.71
N THR A 67 13.75 -25.23 14.05
CA THR A 67 13.54 -24.49 15.29
C THR A 67 12.26 -23.64 15.32
N GLY A 68 11.39 -23.76 14.31
CA GLY A 68 10.13 -23.00 14.24
C GLY A 68 10.31 -21.56 13.75
N MET A 69 11.41 -21.25 13.07
CA MET A 69 11.62 -19.96 12.39
C MET A 69 11.38 -20.11 10.88
N GLN A 70 10.78 -19.10 10.27
CA GLN A 70 10.60 -18.97 8.82
C GLN A 70 11.39 -17.77 8.31
N THR A 71 12.13 -17.98 7.23
CA THR A 71 12.86 -16.95 6.50
C THR A 71 12.20 -16.74 5.14
N ILE A 72 11.96 -15.47 4.79
CA ILE A 72 11.38 -15.02 3.54
C ILE A 72 12.39 -14.10 2.87
N HIS A 73 12.92 -14.52 1.73
CA HIS A 73 13.83 -13.76 0.90
C HIS A 73 13.10 -13.32 -0.36
N ILE A 74 13.01 -12.01 -0.61
CA ILE A 74 12.45 -11.49 -1.86
C ILE A 74 13.54 -10.81 -2.67
N THR A 75 13.66 -11.19 -3.93
CA THR A 75 14.55 -10.57 -4.91
C THR A 75 13.78 -10.06 -6.11
N ARG A 76 14.34 -9.09 -6.84
CA ARG A 76 13.88 -8.69 -8.17
C ARG A 76 15.08 -8.67 -9.10
N GLU A 77 15.03 -9.43 -10.18
CA GLU A 77 16.13 -9.52 -11.16
C GLU A 77 17.50 -9.79 -10.49
N GLY A 78 17.53 -10.72 -9.53
CA GLY A 78 18.73 -11.07 -8.76
C GLY A 78 19.13 -10.08 -7.67
N LYS A 79 18.51 -8.90 -7.57
CA LYS A 79 18.77 -7.93 -6.48
C LYS A 79 17.90 -8.22 -5.27
N ARG A 80 18.52 -8.34 -4.10
CA ARG A 80 17.80 -8.54 -2.83
C ARG A 80 16.98 -7.31 -2.44
N LEU A 81 15.68 -7.50 -2.27
CA LEU A 81 14.75 -6.48 -1.78
C LEU A 81 14.56 -6.54 -0.25
N ILE A 82 14.47 -7.76 0.31
CA ILE A 82 14.39 -8.00 1.76
C ILE A 82 14.85 -9.41 2.10
N ASN A 83 15.35 -9.57 3.32
CA ASN A 83 15.46 -10.85 4.04
C ASN A 83 14.71 -10.71 5.36
N TYR A 84 13.57 -11.38 5.50
CA TYR A 84 12.66 -11.24 6.64
C TYR A 84 12.57 -12.57 7.38
N MET A 85 12.72 -12.53 8.70
CA MET A 85 12.64 -13.72 9.56
C MET A 85 11.51 -13.54 10.57
N ARG A 86 10.74 -14.60 10.81
CA ARG A 86 9.67 -14.62 11.81
C ARG A 86 9.56 -15.98 12.48
N ALA A 87 8.95 -16.01 13.67
CA ALA A 87 8.49 -17.26 14.26
C ALA A 87 7.29 -17.82 13.47
N ILE A 88 7.20 -19.14 13.40
CA ILE A 88 6.06 -19.86 12.86
C ILE A 88 5.06 -20.06 14.00
N ASP A 89 4.03 -19.22 14.03
CA ASP A 89 2.99 -19.26 15.07
C ASP A 89 1.96 -20.39 14.87
N SER A 90 2.12 -21.20 13.82
CA SER A 90 1.21 -22.28 13.42
C SER A 90 1.82 -23.65 13.68
N THR A 91 0.99 -24.61 14.10
CA THR A 91 1.38 -26.03 14.19
C THR A 91 1.67 -26.63 12.81
N ALA A 92 1.05 -26.09 11.76
CA ALA A 92 1.34 -26.43 10.38
C ALA A 92 2.56 -25.62 9.89
N LYS A 93 3.68 -26.32 9.64
CA LYS A 93 4.93 -25.77 9.06
C LYS A 93 4.86 -25.65 7.53
N ALA A 94 3.68 -25.35 6.98
CA ALA A 94 3.54 -25.16 5.54
C ALA A 94 4.24 -23.87 5.09
N ILE A 95 4.80 -23.88 3.88
CA ILE A 95 5.32 -22.68 3.24
C ILE A 95 4.15 -21.87 2.71
N PRO A 96 4.03 -20.58 3.09
CA PRO A 96 2.98 -19.73 2.57
C PRO A 96 3.17 -19.48 1.07
N VAL A 97 2.07 -19.38 0.36
CA VAL A 97 2.02 -19.14 -1.08
C VAL A 97 2.07 -17.63 -1.35
N PRO A 98 3.05 -17.14 -2.13
CA PRO A 98 3.11 -15.74 -2.51
C PRO A 98 2.12 -15.37 -3.61
N GLN A 99 1.64 -14.13 -3.53
CA GLN A 99 0.78 -13.47 -4.51
C GLN A 99 1.32 -12.07 -4.78
N LEU A 100 1.31 -11.67 -6.04
CA LEU A 100 1.75 -10.36 -6.48
C LEU A 100 0.52 -9.47 -6.66
N ILE A 101 0.50 -8.33 -5.99
CA ILE A 101 -0.57 -7.34 -6.08
C ILE A 101 0.04 -6.07 -6.65
N ILE A 102 -0.44 -5.64 -7.82
CA ILE A 102 0.00 -4.41 -8.48
C ILE A 102 -1.18 -3.47 -8.57
N THR A 103 -1.05 -2.30 -7.95
CA THR A 103 -2.07 -1.24 -7.96
C THR A 103 -1.44 0.04 -8.47
N GLY A 104 -1.65 0.35 -9.76
CA GLY A 104 -0.95 1.46 -10.40
C GLY A 104 0.56 1.26 -10.37
N THR A 105 1.28 2.11 -9.64
CA THR A 105 2.75 2.04 -9.48
C THR A 105 3.18 1.29 -8.22
N ASP A 106 2.25 0.97 -7.31
CA ASP A 106 2.54 0.22 -6.10
C ASP A 106 2.63 -1.28 -6.42
N THR A 107 3.71 -1.92 -5.97
CA THR A 107 3.88 -3.37 -6.03
C THR A 107 3.93 -3.93 -4.62
N VAL A 108 3.15 -4.96 -4.34
CA VAL A 108 3.10 -5.65 -3.04
C VAL A 108 3.21 -7.16 -3.25
N VAL A 109 4.02 -7.82 -2.44
CA VAL A 109 4.05 -9.29 -2.34
C VAL A 109 3.28 -9.68 -1.08
N GLY A 110 2.13 -10.31 -1.25
CA GLY A 110 1.36 -10.92 -0.16
C GLY A 110 1.72 -12.39 -0.01
N LEU A 111 1.77 -12.89 1.22
CA LEU A 111 1.93 -14.32 1.51
C LEU A 111 0.68 -14.85 2.24
N SER A 112 0.14 -15.97 1.78
CA SER A 112 -1.00 -16.67 2.38
C SER A 112 -0.60 -18.07 2.84
N THR A 113 -0.93 -18.46 4.06
CA THR A 113 -0.65 -19.82 4.57
C THR A 113 -1.61 -20.90 4.04
N ALA A 114 -2.59 -20.53 3.20
CA ALA A 114 -3.49 -21.47 2.53
C ALA A 114 -3.86 -20.96 1.11
N PRO A 115 -4.09 -21.84 0.12
CA PRO A 115 -4.38 -21.46 -1.27
C PRO A 115 -5.64 -20.61 -1.51
N ALA A 116 -6.48 -20.42 -0.49
CA ALA A 116 -7.72 -19.64 -0.56
C ALA A 116 -7.86 -18.60 0.56
N ALA A 117 -6.82 -18.39 1.36
CA ALA A 117 -6.84 -17.37 2.41
C ALA A 117 -6.33 -16.03 1.88
N ALA A 118 -6.93 -14.94 2.37
CA ALA A 118 -6.37 -13.61 2.18
C ALA A 118 -4.94 -13.57 2.74
N PRO A 119 -3.99 -12.88 2.07
CA PRO A 119 -2.63 -12.80 2.57
C PRO A 119 -2.61 -12.15 3.94
N ASN A 120 -1.80 -12.70 4.84
CA ASN A 120 -1.66 -12.23 6.22
C ASN A 120 -0.30 -11.58 6.47
N ILE A 121 0.62 -11.70 5.53
CA ILE A 121 1.94 -11.04 5.53
C ILE A 121 2.06 -10.31 4.20
N PHE A 122 2.45 -9.03 4.24
CA PHE A 122 2.62 -8.23 3.03
C PHE A 122 3.95 -7.50 3.04
N PHE A 123 4.54 -7.39 1.86
CA PHE A 123 5.77 -6.64 1.63
C PHE A 123 5.53 -5.63 0.51
N LYS A 124 5.46 -4.35 0.87
CA LYS A 124 5.40 -3.26 -0.12
C LYS A 124 6.78 -3.05 -0.72
N ILE A 125 6.86 -3.04 -2.04
CA ILE A 125 8.10 -2.80 -2.78
C ILE A 125 8.10 -1.36 -3.29
N LYS A 126 9.08 -0.57 -2.85
CA LYS A 126 9.31 0.80 -3.31
C LYS A 126 10.82 1.07 -3.38
N ASN A 127 11.28 1.73 -4.43
CA ASN A 127 12.69 2.12 -4.60
C ASN A 127 13.68 0.94 -4.42
N ASN A 128 13.39 -0.21 -5.03
CA ASN A 128 14.19 -1.45 -4.91
C ASN A 128 14.41 -1.94 -3.47
N LYS A 129 13.48 -1.62 -2.56
CA LYS A 129 13.43 -2.17 -1.21
C LYS A 129 12.03 -2.73 -0.95
N ALA A 130 11.97 -3.86 -0.27
CA ALA A 130 10.73 -4.40 0.26
C ALA A 130 10.63 -4.07 1.76
N THR A 131 9.45 -3.65 2.21
CA THR A 131 9.16 -3.34 3.61
C THR A 131 7.93 -4.11 4.05
N TYR A 132 8.05 -4.82 5.17
CA TYR A 132 6.91 -5.49 5.80
C TYR A 132 5.86 -4.47 6.24
N ILE A 133 4.60 -4.72 5.90
CA ILE A 133 3.46 -3.92 6.36
C ILE A 133 2.55 -4.81 7.20
N LYS A 134 2.24 -4.35 8.43
CA LYS A 134 1.36 -5.07 9.35
C LYS A 134 -0.08 -4.70 9.04
N THR A 135 -0.82 -5.65 8.50
CA THR A 135 -2.24 -5.46 8.19
C THR A 135 -3.07 -5.56 9.47
N GLY A 136 -3.21 -4.46 10.20
CA GLY A 136 -4.32 -4.28 11.13
C GLY A 136 -5.54 -3.82 10.35
N ASN A 137 -6.35 -4.75 9.83
CA ASN A 137 -7.51 -4.50 8.96
C ASN A 137 -7.14 -3.84 7.61
N ALA A 138 -6.99 -4.66 6.55
CA ALA A 138 -6.70 -4.25 5.16
C ALA A 138 -7.84 -3.47 4.46
N SER A 139 -8.74 -2.84 5.21
CA SER A 139 -9.81 -2.02 4.68
C SER A 139 -9.62 -0.61 5.21
N LYS A 140 -8.95 0.24 4.43
CA LYS A 140 -8.58 1.66 4.69
C LYS A 140 -7.27 1.86 5.44
N GLU A 141 -6.16 1.89 4.72
CA GLU A 141 -4.96 2.60 5.17
C GLU A 141 -4.71 3.82 4.28
N THR A 142 -5.31 4.95 4.67
CA THR A 142 -4.81 6.28 4.33
C THR A 142 -3.58 6.50 5.22
N ALA A 143 -2.37 6.24 4.70
CA ALA A 143 -1.15 6.51 5.45
C ALA A 143 -0.95 8.03 5.60
N PRO A 144 -0.85 8.60 6.81
CA PRO A 144 -0.38 9.97 6.98
C PRO A 144 1.13 10.04 6.76
N ASP A 145 1.52 10.67 5.66
CA ASP A 145 2.90 11.02 5.35
C ASP A 145 3.44 11.96 6.44
N THR A 146 4.23 11.42 7.37
CA THR A 146 4.92 12.21 8.39
C THR A 146 6.42 11.93 8.33
N ILE A 147 7.04 12.35 7.23
CA ILE A 147 8.47 12.66 7.26
C ILE A 147 8.64 13.91 8.12
N LYS A 148 9.02 13.74 9.39
CA LYS A 148 9.53 14.84 10.20
C LYS A 148 10.82 15.35 9.54
N LYS A 149 10.73 16.54 8.96
CA LYS A 149 11.88 17.37 8.58
C LYS A 149 12.78 17.53 9.81
N ALA A 150 14.05 17.11 9.72
CA ALA A 150 15.02 17.39 10.77
C ALA A 150 15.16 18.92 10.94
N PRO A 151 15.22 19.44 12.18
CA PRO A 151 15.54 20.84 12.40
C PRO A 151 16.95 21.13 11.86
N ALA A 152 17.06 22.22 11.11
CA ALA A 152 18.30 22.70 10.54
C ALA A 152 19.31 23.04 11.65
N ASP A 153 20.55 22.68 11.38
CA ASP A 153 21.76 23.04 12.12
C ASP A 153 21.75 24.52 12.52
N ALA A 154 21.95 24.79 13.81
CA ALA A 154 22.08 26.12 14.36
C ALA A 154 23.36 26.20 15.19
N GLY A 155 24.39 26.76 14.56
CA GLY A 155 25.35 27.63 15.22
C GLY A 155 26.48 26.94 15.98
N ALA A 156 27.65 26.89 15.36
CA ALA A 156 28.92 26.91 16.08
C ALA A 156 29.00 28.18 16.95
N LEU A 157 29.38 28.01 18.21
CA LEU A 157 30.04 29.02 19.03
C LEU A 157 31.52 28.63 19.15
#